data_AF-A0A3D1LCL1-F1
#
_entry.id   AF-A0A3D1LCL1-F1
#
_cell.length_a   1.000
_cell.length_b   1.000
_cell.length_c   1.000
_cell.angle_alpha   90.00
_cell.angle_beta   90.00
_cell.angle_gamma   90.00
#
_symmetry.space_group_name_H-M   'P 1'
#
loop_
_entity.id
_entity.type
_entity.pdbx_description
1 polymer ?
#
loop_
_entity_poly.entity_id
_entity_poly.type
_entity_poly.pdbx_seq_one_letter_code
_entity_poly.pdbx_strand_id
1 'polypeptide(L)'
;SVMRPVTDGHKISRPKLAYLINATAAPVCMIAPISSWAAAVSSTAEGLNTGMSGIELFIRAIPYNLYSLMTFVFIIAIILMKFDYGPMKQYEKKASSGDLSALESEEGEVINPKGHLLDLILPVVVLIITCTIGMLYVGGFFGVDTSGSADFAGDFVGAFGNTDAFVGLPWGGIIALVLTVIYLVARKVITFQQAMECVPKGFIAMISPILILTLAVSLKAMINSLGAAEYVRDLMVYASDFLYGMLPAVIFLVACVLAFASGTSWGTFGILIPVVTAVFPTESPLLIIGISACCAGAVCGDHCSPISDTTI
;
A
#
# COMPACT_ATOMS: atom_id res chain seq x y z
N SER A 1 -14.11 0.17 -14.89
CA SER A 1 -14.08 -0.67 -13.63
C SER A 1 -14.63 -2.09 -13.83
N VAL A 2 -13.86 -3.12 -13.45
CA VAL A 2 -14.13 -4.57 -13.68
C VAL A 2 -15.29 -5.11 -12.84
N MET A 3 -15.57 -4.51 -11.67
CA MET A 3 -16.64 -4.98 -10.77
C MET A 3 -18.04 -4.49 -11.16
N ARG A 4 -18.15 -3.53 -12.07
CA ARG A 4 -19.44 -2.92 -12.48
C ARG A 4 -20.49 -3.96 -12.89
N PRO A 5 -20.22 -4.95 -13.76
CA PRO A 5 -21.24 -5.92 -14.17
C PRO A 5 -21.79 -6.76 -13.01
N VAL A 6 -20.94 -7.05 -12.01
CA VAL A 6 -21.35 -7.81 -10.82
C VAL A 6 -22.21 -6.95 -9.90
N THR A 7 -21.84 -5.68 -9.71
CA THR A 7 -22.53 -4.77 -8.77
C THR A 7 -23.82 -4.20 -9.35
N ASP A 8 -23.87 -3.96 -10.66
CA ASP A 8 -25.07 -3.52 -11.36
C ASP A 8 -26.17 -4.60 -11.29
N GLY A 9 -25.79 -5.88 -11.36
CA GLY A 9 -26.69 -7.01 -11.12
C GLY A 9 -27.27 -7.08 -9.70
N HIS A 10 -26.59 -6.47 -8.71
CA HIS A 10 -27.03 -6.39 -7.31
C HIS A 10 -27.62 -5.02 -6.93
N LYS A 11 -27.77 -4.08 -7.89
CA LYS A 11 -28.31 -2.73 -7.69
C LYS A 11 -27.61 -1.92 -6.60
N ILE A 12 -26.29 -2.07 -6.48
CA ILE A 12 -25.47 -1.28 -5.55
C ILE A 12 -25.08 0.04 -6.22
N SER A 13 -25.23 1.18 -5.53
CA SER A 13 -24.86 2.48 -6.08
C SER A 13 -23.35 2.59 -6.33
N ARG A 14 -22.97 3.29 -7.40
CA ARG A 14 -21.55 3.51 -7.75
C ARG A 14 -20.76 4.21 -6.64
N PRO A 15 -21.29 5.25 -5.95
CA PRO A 15 -20.59 5.87 -4.81
C PRO A 15 -20.35 4.90 -3.65
N LYS A 16 -21.31 4.01 -3.36
CA LYS A 16 -21.12 3.01 -2.29
C LYS A 16 -20.06 1.99 -2.66
N LEU A 17 -20.08 1.51 -3.90
CA LEU A 17 -19.04 0.60 -4.40
C LEU A 17 -17.66 1.25 -4.28
N ALA A 18 -17.52 2.49 -4.75
CA ALA A 18 -16.29 3.26 -4.64
C ALA A 18 -15.83 3.40 -3.18
N TYR A 19 -16.72 3.82 -2.29
CA TYR A 19 -16.43 3.94 -0.86
C TYR A 19 -15.98 2.60 -0.25
N LEU A 20 -16.69 1.51 -0.53
CA LEU A 20 -16.34 0.18 -0.03
C LEU A 20 -14.98 -0.30 -0.57
N ILE A 21 -14.68 -0.04 -1.84
CA ILE A 21 -13.38 -0.38 -2.43
C ILE A 21 -12.28 0.43 -1.76
N ASN A 22 -12.41 1.75 -1.67
CA ASN A 22 -11.37 2.60 -1.08
C ASN A 22 -11.15 2.25 0.40
N ALA A 23 -12.24 2.18 1.17
CA ALA A 23 -12.17 1.96 2.61
C ALA A 23 -11.79 0.51 3.00
N THR A 24 -11.77 -0.45 2.05
CA THR A 24 -11.19 -1.78 2.28
C THR A 24 -9.76 -1.91 1.75
N ALA A 25 -9.43 -1.28 0.63
CA ALA A 25 -8.14 -1.44 -0.04
C ALA A 25 -6.96 -1.07 0.87
N ALA A 26 -6.94 0.16 1.41
CA ALA A 26 -5.82 0.60 2.26
C ALA A 26 -5.81 -0.08 3.65
N PRO A 27 -6.94 -0.21 4.38
CA PRO A 27 -6.92 -0.90 5.68
C PRO A 27 -6.50 -2.36 5.62
N VAL A 28 -6.92 -3.11 4.59
CA VAL A 28 -6.49 -4.51 4.43
C VAL A 28 -4.99 -4.59 4.16
N CYS A 29 -4.43 -3.69 3.34
CA CYS A 29 -2.99 -3.65 3.08
C CYS A 29 -2.17 -3.35 4.35
N MET A 30 -2.74 -2.63 5.30
CA MET A 30 -2.12 -2.30 6.59
C MET A 30 -2.22 -3.39 7.65
N ILE A 31 -3.04 -4.41 7.42
CA ILE A 31 -3.23 -5.55 8.32
C ILE A 31 -2.59 -6.82 7.74
N ALA A 32 -2.42 -6.89 6.41
CA ALA A 32 -1.80 -8.02 5.73
C ALA A 32 -0.26 -7.98 5.84
N PRO A 33 0.40 -9.01 6.41
CA PRO A 33 1.86 -9.07 6.53
C PRO A 33 2.59 -9.11 5.18
N ILE A 34 1.94 -9.66 4.16
CA ILE A 34 2.46 -9.72 2.79
C ILE A 34 1.63 -8.74 1.96
N SER A 35 2.10 -7.50 1.87
CA SER A 35 1.49 -6.44 1.08
C SER A 35 2.53 -5.45 0.58
N SER A 36 2.19 -4.65 -0.42
CA SER A 36 3.05 -3.56 -0.89
C SER A 36 3.30 -2.50 0.19
N TRP A 37 2.37 -2.35 1.14
CA TRP A 37 2.49 -1.41 2.25
C TRP A 37 3.45 -1.91 3.33
N ALA A 38 3.45 -3.23 3.60
CA ALA A 38 4.46 -3.86 4.45
C ALA A 38 5.87 -3.65 3.88
N ALA A 39 6.02 -3.80 2.56
CA ALA A 39 7.28 -3.53 1.87
C ALA A 39 7.68 -2.04 1.95
N ALA A 40 6.73 -1.10 1.77
CA ALA A 40 7.00 0.34 1.86
C ALA A 40 7.42 0.79 3.27
N VAL A 41 6.75 0.29 4.31
CA VAL A 41 7.14 0.55 5.70
C VAL A 41 8.51 -0.08 5.98
N SER A 42 8.73 -1.31 5.53
CA SER A 42 10.01 -2.01 5.71
C SER A 42 11.17 -1.30 5.03
N SER A 43 11.01 -0.85 3.78
CA SER A 43 12.05 -0.14 3.04
C SER A 43 12.34 1.24 3.63
N THR A 44 11.30 1.94 4.10
CA THR A 44 11.50 3.22 4.81
C THR A 44 12.21 3.02 6.14
N ALA A 45 11.90 1.91 6.83
CA ALA A 45 12.53 1.52 8.08
C ALA A 45 13.96 0.95 7.90
N GLU A 46 14.34 0.58 6.68
CA GLU A 46 15.62 -0.03 6.38
C GLU A 46 16.77 0.93 6.70
N GLY A 47 17.77 0.43 7.43
CA GLY A 47 18.88 1.24 7.93
C GLY A 47 18.47 2.33 8.92
N LEU A 48 17.31 2.20 9.60
CA LEU A 48 17.00 2.96 10.82
C LEU A 48 17.36 2.10 12.04
N ASN A 49 17.79 2.75 13.12
CA ASN A 49 18.02 2.09 14.42
C ASN A 49 16.68 1.74 15.07
N THR A 50 16.04 0.68 14.59
CA THR A 50 14.76 0.16 15.11
C THR A 50 14.94 -1.06 16.00
N GLY A 51 16.15 -1.65 16.03
CA GLY A 51 16.46 -2.86 16.80
C GLY A 51 15.81 -4.14 16.24
N MET A 52 15.12 -4.06 15.10
CA MET A 52 14.32 -5.12 14.49
C MET A 52 14.40 -5.02 12.96
N SER A 53 13.95 -6.06 12.25
CA SER A 53 13.76 -5.93 10.79
C SER A 53 12.55 -5.03 10.47
N GLY A 54 12.54 -4.40 9.29
CA GLY A 54 11.42 -3.54 8.87
C GLY A 54 10.08 -4.29 8.75
N ILE A 55 10.10 -5.55 8.31
CA ILE A 55 8.93 -6.43 8.28
C ILE A 55 8.46 -6.77 9.70
N GLU A 56 9.38 -7.08 10.61
CA GLU A 56 9.04 -7.33 12.01
C GLU A 56 8.41 -6.11 12.68
N LEU A 57 8.97 -4.92 12.44
CA LEU A 57 8.42 -3.65 12.90
C LEU A 57 6.98 -3.46 12.41
N PHE A 58 6.73 -3.70 11.13
CA PHE A 58 5.39 -3.62 10.55
C PHE A 58 4.42 -4.61 11.22
N ILE A 59 4.81 -5.89 11.34
CA ILE A 59 3.95 -6.92 11.95
C ILE A 59 3.58 -6.56 13.39
N ARG A 60 4.54 -6.08 14.18
CA ARG A 60 4.29 -5.65 15.56
C ARG A 60 3.40 -4.40 15.63
N ALA A 61 3.40 -3.55 14.60
CA ALA A 61 2.57 -2.35 14.54
C ALA A 61 1.10 -2.63 14.16
N ILE A 62 0.80 -3.77 13.52
CA ILE A 62 -0.57 -4.12 13.06
C ILE A 62 -1.63 -4.02 14.18
N PRO A 63 -1.46 -4.61 15.38
CA PRO A 63 -2.49 -4.59 16.42
C PRO A 63 -2.82 -3.18 16.92
N TYR A 64 -1.88 -2.24 16.77
CA TYR A 64 -2.04 -0.85 17.20
C TYR A 64 -2.61 0.05 16.10
N ASN A 65 -2.85 -0.48 14.89
CA ASN A 65 -3.36 0.30 13.76
C ASN A 65 -4.88 0.46 13.88
N LEU A 66 -5.29 1.23 14.89
CA LEU A 66 -6.68 1.34 15.31
C LEU A 66 -7.57 1.90 14.19
N TYR A 67 -7.05 2.83 13.37
CA TYR A 67 -7.82 3.36 12.25
C TYR A 67 -8.16 2.28 11.22
N SER A 68 -7.17 1.50 10.76
CA SER A 68 -7.40 0.43 9.79
C SER A 68 -8.30 -0.67 10.35
N LEU A 69 -8.06 -1.09 11.61
CA LEU A 69 -8.85 -2.12 12.27
C LEU A 69 -10.31 -1.67 12.46
N MET A 70 -10.53 -0.44 12.96
CA MET A 70 -11.87 0.09 13.18
C MET A 70 -12.59 0.37 11.87
N THR A 71 -11.91 0.87 10.85
CA THR A 71 -12.50 1.07 9.51
C THR A 71 -12.95 -0.25 8.90
N PHE A 72 -12.13 -1.30 9.02
CA PHE A 72 -12.47 -2.63 8.52
C PHE A 72 -13.69 -3.22 9.26
N VAL A 73 -13.71 -3.15 10.58
CA VAL A 73 -14.87 -3.56 11.40
C VAL A 73 -16.11 -2.74 11.04
N PHE A 74 -15.96 -1.43 10.87
CA PHE A 74 -17.03 -0.53 10.50
C PHE A 74 -17.67 -0.92 9.17
N ILE A 75 -16.86 -1.23 8.15
CA ILE A 75 -17.34 -1.70 6.84
C ILE A 75 -18.11 -3.01 6.94
N ILE A 76 -17.61 -3.97 7.71
CA ILE A 76 -18.33 -5.24 7.93
C ILE A 76 -19.68 -4.96 8.62
N ALA A 77 -19.71 -4.07 9.61
CA ALA A 77 -20.93 -3.72 10.32
C ALA A 77 -21.98 -3.08 9.40
N ILE A 78 -21.62 -2.08 8.59
CA ILE A 78 -22.57 -1.43 7.65
C ILE A 78 -23.08 -2.39 6.57
N ILE A 79 -22.24 -3.33 6.09
CA ILE A 79 -22.64 -4.37 5.14
C ILE A 79 -23.66 -5.33 5.77
N LEU A 80 -23.39 -5.83 6.97
CA LEU A 80 -24.25 -6.80 7.66
C LEU A 80 -25.57 -6.17 8.14
N MET A 81 -25.51 -4.95 8.65
CA MET A 81 -26.69 -4.20 9.10
C MET A 81 -27.52 -3.63 7.93
N LYS A 82 -26.98 -3.65 6.71
CA LYS A 82 -27.56 -3.01 5.51
C LYS A 82 -28.00 -1.57 5.80
N PHE A 83 -27.19 -0.86 6.59
CA PHE A 83 -27.49 0.47 7.08
C PHE A 83 -26.59 1.48 6.40
N ASP A 84 -27.19 2.31 5.54
CA ASP A 84 -26.53 3.44 4.90
C ASP A 84 -26.97 4.75 5.57
N TYR A 85 -26.03 5.67 5.76
CA TYR A 85 -26.25 6.95 6.44
C TYR A 85 -25.85 8.14 5.56
N GLY A 86 -26.33 9.32 5.94
CA GLY A 86 -26.00 10.57 5.24
C GLY A 86 -26.40 10.57 3.76
N PRO A 87 -25.59 11.21 2.88
CA PRO A 87 -25.82 11.24 1.45
C PRO A 87 -25.86 9.84 0.80
N MET A 88 -25.09 8.88 1.33
CA MET A 88 -25.01 7.52 0.79
C MET A 88 -26.37 6.81 0.77
N LYS A 89 -27.20 7.03 1.80
CA LYS A 89 -28.57 6.51 1.86
C LYS A 89 -29.45 6.96 0.69
N GLN A 90 -29.25 8.19 0.22
CA GLN A 90 -30.00 8.74 -0.90
C GLN A 90 -29.58 8.08 -2.22
N TYR A 91 -28.28 7.86 -2.41
CA TYR A 91 -27.73 7.18 -3.59
C TYR A 91 -28.15 5.70 -3.65
N GLU A 92 -28.15 4.99 -2.52
CA GLU A 92 -28.64 3.61 -2.46
C GLU A 92 -30.15 3.51 -2.73
N LYS A 93 -30.94 4.49 -2.27
CA LYS A 93 -32.36 4.56 -2.60
C LYS A 93 -32.58 4.77 -4.10
N LYS A 94 -31.81 5.64 -4.74
CA LYS A 94 -31.87 5.86 -6.20
C LYS A 94 -31.44 4.61 -6.99
N ALA A 95 -30.39 3.92 -6.54
CA ALA A 95 -29.93 2.66 -7.12
C ALA A 95 -30.99 1.56 -7.04
N SER A 96 -31.74 1.49 -5.94
CA SER A 96 -32.84 0.53 -5.79
C SER A 96 -33.97 0.73 -6.82
N SER A 97 -34.21 1.98 -7.24
CA SER A 97 -35.15 2.33 -8.31
C SER A 97 -34.59 2.16 -9.74
N GLY A 98 -33.33 1.72 -9.88
CA GLY A 98 -32.69 1.47 -11.18
C GLY A 98 -31.81 2.62 -11.69
N ASP A 99 -31.70 3.72 -10.94
CA ASP A 99 -30.80 4.84 -11.24
C ASP A 99 -29.45 4.65 -10.53
N LEU A 100 -28.49 4.07 -11.26
CA LEU A 100 -27.14 3.80 -10.80
C LEU A 100 -26.16 4.94 -11.13
N SER A 101 -26.60 5.99 -11.85
CA SER A 101 -25.73 6.93 -12.58
C SER A 101 -25.33 8.18 -11.81
N ALA A 102 -25.37 8.16 -10.48
CA ALA A 102 -24.88 9.26 -9.65
C ALA A 102 -23.40 9.66 -9.89
N LEU A 103 -22.62 8.78 -10.55
CA LEU A 103 -21.26 9.03 -11.03
C LEU A 103 -21.22 8.73 -12.54
N GLU A 104 -21.75 9.63 -13.36
CA GLU A 104 -21.29 9.78 -14.74
C GLU A 104 -20.12 10.76 -14.74
N SER A 105 -18.90 10.23 -14.63
CA SER A 105 -17.75 10.92 -15.16
C SER A 105 -17.85 10.87 -16.69
N GLU A 106 -17.70 12.02 -17.34
CA GLU A 106 -17.88 12.26 -18.79
C GLU A 106 -16.93 11.46 -19.71
N GLU A 107 -16.02 10.65 -19.17
CA GLU A 107 -15.17 9.79 -19.98
C GLU A 107 -15.83 8.42 -20.21
N GLY A 108 -16.36 8.23 -21.42
CA GLY A 108 -16.87 6.96 -21.90
C GLY A 108 -15.78 5.88 -21.89
N GLU A 109 -15.65 5.14 -20.78
CA GLU A 109 -14.87 3.91 -20.73
C GLU A 109 -15.44 2.94 -21.78
N VAL A 110 -14.64 2.63 -22.81
CA VAL A 110 -14.99 1.63 -23.82
C VAL A 110 -15.01 0.26 -23.15
N ILE A 111 -16.21 -0.22 -22.79
CA ILE A 111 -16.38 -1.55 -22.21
C ILE A 111 -16.06 -2.58 -23.28
N ASN A 112 -15.02 -3.38 -23.06
CA ASN A 112 -14.68 -4.46 -23.97
C ASN A 112 -15.52 -5.72 -23.63
N PRO A 113 -16.47 -6.13 -24.50
CA PRO A 113 -17.38 -7.23 -24.20
C PRO A 113 -16.69 -8.61 -24.12
N LYS A 114 -15.40 -8.71 -24.48
CA LYS A 114 -14.63 -9.96 -24.41
C LYS A 114 -13.83 -10.12 -23.12
N GLY A 115 -13.75 -9.08 -22.27
CA GLY A 115 -12.99 -9.12 -21.03
C GLY A 115 -13.64 -10.00 -19.97
N HIS A 116 -12.89 -10.94 -19.42
CA HIS A 116 -13.33 -11.81 -18.32
C HIS A 116 -12.51 -11.55 -17.06
N LEU A 117 -13.04 -11.90 -15.88
CA LEU A 117 -12.31 -11.78 -14.60
C LEU A 117 -10.96 -12.52 -14.61
N LEU A 118 -10.88 -13.63 -15.34
CA LEU A 118 -9.65 -14.42 -15.51
C LEU A 118 -8.54 -13.64 -16.24
N ASP A 119 -8.91 -12.70 -17.11
CA ASP A 119 -7.95 -11.86 -17.83
C ASP A 119 -7.24 -10.84 -16.89
N LEU A 120 -7.77 -10.65 -15.68
CA LEU A 120 -7.13 -9.88 -14.59
C LEU A 120 -6.37 -10.81 -13.62
N ILE A 121 -6.98 -11.91 -13.21
CA ILE A 121 -6.41 -12.83 -12.20
C ILE A 121 -5.15 -13.52 -12.73
N LEU A 122 -5.17 -13.99 -13.98
CA LEU A 122 -4.06 -14.77 -14.53
C LEU A 122 -2.75 -13.96 -14.60
N PRO A 123 -2.70 -12.71 -15.13
CA PRO A 123 -1.51 -11.87 -15.07
C PRO A 123 -0.94 -11.68 -13.66
N VAL A 124 -1.81 -11.49 -12.66
CA VAL A 124 -1.39 -11.31 -11.26
C VAL A 124 -0.75 -12.58 -10.70
N VAL A 125 -1.35 -13.75 -10.95
CA VAL A 125 -0.79 -15.03 -10.52
C VAL A 125 0.55 -15.31 -11.21
N VAL A 126 0.64 -15.03 -12.52
CA VAL A 126 1.90 -15.16 -13.27
C VAL A 126 2.98 -14.25 -12.69
N LEU A 127 2.66 -12.99 -12.38
CA LEU A 127 3.58 -12.05 -11.74
C LEU A 127 4.11 -12.56 -10.40
N ILE A 128 3.24 -13.05 -9.53
CA ILE A 128 3.65 -13.59 -8.21
C ILE A 128 4.62 -14.76 -8.40
N ILE A 129 4.29 -15.69 -9.30
CA ILE A 129 5.12 -16.87 -9.56
C ILE A 129 6.48 -16.46 -10.14
N THR A 130 6.51 -15.60 -11.16
CA THR A 130 7.78 -15.20 -11.82
C THR A 130 8.65 -14.34 -10.92
N CYS A 131 8.08 -13.45 -10.10
CA CYS A 131 8.83 -12.69 -9.10
C CYS A 131 9.41 -13.61 -8.01
N THR A 132 8.64 -14.60 -7.54
CA THR A 132 9.12 -15.57 -6.55
C THR A 132 10.26 -16.41 -7.13
N ILE A 133 10.11 -16.94 -8.35
CA ILE A 133 11.16 -17.70 -9.03
C ILE A 133 12.39 -16.82 -9.30
N GLY A 134 12.20 -15.56 -9.72
CA GLY A 134 13.28 -14.60 -9.94
C GLY A 134 14.11 -14.35 -8.69
N MET A 135 13.45 -14.15 -7.54
CA MET A 135 14.13 -14.02 -6.25
C MET A 135 14.83 -15.31 -5.82
N LEU A 136 14.20 -16.47 -5.97
CA LEU A 136 14.85 -17.75 -5.65
C LEU A 136 16.09 -18.01 -6.53
N TYR A 137 16.03 -17.63 -7.80
CA TYR A 137 17.15 -17.77 -8.73
C TYR A 137 18.33 -16.88 -8.32
N VAL A 138 18.07 -15.60 -8.03
CA VAL A 138 19.11 -14.67 -7.56
C VAL A 138 19.68 -15.10 -6.20
N GLY A 139 18.83 -15.61 -5.32
CA GLY A 139 19.19 -16.13 -4.00
C GLY A 139 19.93 -17.47 -3.99
N GLY A 140 20.16 -18.10 -5.15
CA GLY A 140 20.95 -19.32 -5.27
C GLY A 140 20.18 -20.64 -5.07
N PHE A 141 18.85 -20.64 -5.08
CA PHE A 141 18.06 -21.86 -4.87
C PHE A 141 18.37 -22.95 -5.91
N PHE A 142 18.61 -22.55 -7.16
CA PHE A 142 18.82 -23.46 -8.30
C PHE A 142 20.30 -23.79 -8.55
N GLY A 143 21.24 -23.35 -7.71
CA GLY A 143 22.66 -23.59 -7.92
C GLY A 143 23.57 -22.70 -7.07
N VAL A 144 24.57 -22.10 -7.70
CA VAL A 144 25.40 -21.07 -7.04
C VAL A 144 24.65 -19.75 -7.01
N ASP A 145 24.67 -19.08 -5.86
CA ASP A 145 24.18 -17.71 -5.73
C ASP A 145 25.09 -16.72 -6.47
N THR A 146 24.71 -15.44 -6.45
CA THR A 146 25.46 -14.35 -7.10
C THR A 146 26.85 -14.11 -6.47
N SER A 147 27.12 -14.63 -5.27
CA SER A 147 28.44 -14.64 -4.61
C SER A 147 29.29 -15.87 -4.93
N GLY A 148 28.77 -16.84 -5.69
CA GLY A 148 29.47 -18.07 -6.05
C GLY A 148 29.41 -19.17 -4.98
N SER A 149 28.59 -19.01 -3.94
CA SER A 149 28.33 -20.00 -2.89
C SER A 149 27.11 -20.85 -3.25
N ALA A 150 27.19 -22.16 -2.98
CA ALA A 150 26.06 -23.10 -3.18
C ALA A 150 25.31 -23.39 -1.86
N ASP A 151 25.53 -22.57 -0.83
CA ASP A 151 25.10 -22.83 0.54
C ASP A 151 23.56 -22.85 0.70
N PHE A 152 22.85 -22.18 -0.21
CA PHE A 152 21.39 -22.07 -0.21
C PHE A 152 20.70 -22.90 -1.32
N ALA A 153 21.44 -23.77 -2.01
CA ALA A 153 20.90 -24.62 -3.06
C ALA A 153 19.84 -25.58 -2.49
N GLY A 154 18.62 -25.51 -3.01
CA GLY A 154 17.48 -26.32 -2.53
C GLY A 154 16.84 -25.86 -1.22
N ASP A 155 17.35 -24.82 -0.55
CA ASP A 155 16.70 -24.21 0.62
C ASP A 155 15.87 -22.99 0.20
N PHE A 156 14.54 -23.15 0.20
CA PHE A 156 13.62 -22.09 -0.20
C PHE A 156 13.73 -20.87 0.70
N VAL A 157 13.79 -21.07 2.02
CA VAL A 157 13.78 -19.95 2.98
C VAL A 157 15.13 -19.25 3.00
N GLY A 158 16.22 -20.03 2.97
CA GLY A 158 17.57 -19.50 2.87
C GLY A 158 17.81 -18.71 1.59
N ALA A 159 17.45 -19.27 0.43
CA ALA A 159 17.62 -18.57 -0.85
C ALA A 159 16.74 -17.33 -0.96
N PHE A 160 15.48 -17.40 -0.51
CA PHE A 160 14.60 -16.23 -0.50
C PHE A 160 15.10 -15.13 0.44
N GLY A 161 15.72 -15.49 1.58
CA GLY A 161 16.33 -14.52 2.49
C GLY A 161 17.65 -13.92 1.97
N ASN A 162 18.40 -14.67 1.16
CA ASN A 162 19.68 -14.24 0.58
C ASN A 162 19.52 -13.44 -0.72
N THR A 163 18.32 -13.38 -1.30
CA THR A 163 18.11 -12.74 -2.61
C THR A 163 18.35 -11.23 -2.59
N ASP A 164 18.93 -10.71 -3.67
CA ASP A 164 18.86 -9.29 -3.99
C ASP A 164 17.54 -8.97 -4.72
N ALA A 165 16.62 -8.30 -4.01
CA ALA A 165 15.33 -7.90 -4.55
C ALA A 165 15.46 -6.88 -5.72
N PHE A 166 16.52 -6.07 -5.75
CA PHE A 166 16.77 -5.11 -6.83
C PHE A 166 17.09 -5.81 -8.16
N VAL A 167 17.55 -7.06 -8.12
CA VAL A 167 17.80 -7.86 -9.33
C VAL A 167 16.64 -8.83 -9.60
N GLY A 168 16.15 -9.53 -8.56
CA GLY A 168 15.15 -10.59 -8.71
C GLY A 168 13.78 -10.08 -9.16
N LEU A 169 13.30 -8.97 -8.58
CA LEU A 169 11.97 -8.44 -8.88
C LEU A 169 11.85 -7.87 -10.30
N PRO A 170 12.80 -7.07 -10.83
CA PRO A 170 12.71 -6.59 -12.20
C PRO A 170 12.66 -7.70 -13.24
N TRP A 171 13.48 -8.75 -13.10
CA TRP A 171 13.43 -9.90 -14.01
C TRP A 171 12.08 -10.62 -13.96
N GLY A 172 11.57 -10.89 -12.76
CA GLY A 172 10.25 -11.48 -12.58
C GLY A 172 9.12 -10.64 -13.19
N GLY A 173 9.19 -9.32 -13.03
CA GLY A 173 8.23 -8.36 -13.57
C GLY A 173 8.27 -8.26 -15.10
N ILE A 174 9.46 -8.21 -15.71
CA ILE A 174 9.62 -8.17 -17.17
C ILE A 174 9.06 -9.45 -17.80
N ILE A 175 9.39 -10.62 -17.25
CA ILE A 175 8.88 -11.89 -17.74
C ILE A 175 7.35 -11.94 -17.65
N ALA A 176 6.79 -11.53 -16.51
CA ALA A 176 5.34 -11.47 -16.31
C ALA A 176 4.65 -10.53 -17.30
N LEU A 177 5.24 -9.35 -17.56
CA LEU A 177 4.72 -8.37 -18.51
C LEU A 177 4.66 -8.97 -19.92
N VAL A 178 5.75 -9.61 -20.36
CA VAL A 178 5.81 -10.26 -21.68
C VAL A 178 4.74 -11.36 -21.80
N LEU A 179 4.64 -12.24 -20.80
CA LEU A 179 3.64 -13.31 -20.78
C LEU A 179 2.20 -12.76 -20.79
N THR A 180 1.96 -11.68 -20.05
CA THR A 180 0.66 -11.01 -19.99
C THR A 180 0.27 -10.42 -21.35
N VAL A 181 1.20 -9.73 -22.01
CA VAL A 181 0.97 -9.19 -23.36
C VAL A 181 0.65 -10.31 -24.35
N ILE A 182 1.44 -11.39 -24.34
CA ILE A 182 1.22 -12.55 -25.21
C ILE A 182 -0.17 -13.15 -24.96
N TYR A 183 -0.54 -13.36 -23.70
CA TYR A 183 -1.84 -13.92 -23.32
C TYR A 183 -3.02 -13.06 -23.80
N LEU A 184 -3.00 -11.75 -23.50
CA LEU A 184 -4.10 -10.84 -23.83
C LEU A 184 -4.28 -10.65 -25.35
N VAL A 185 -3.17 -10.66 -26.10
CA VAL A 185 -3.18 -10.59 -27.57
C VAL A 185 -3.65 -11.93 -28.17
N ALA A 186 -3.18 -13.07 -27.64
CA ALA A 186 -3.58 -14.40 -28.11
C ALA A 186 -5.08 -14.66 -27.88
N ARG A 187 -5.63 -14.21 -26.74
CA ARG A 187 -7.07 -14.22 -26.47
C ARG A 187 -7.86 -13.23 -27.33
N LYS A 188 -7.20 -12.33 -28.06
CA LYS A 188 -7.80 -11.26 -28.86
C LYS A 188 -8.74 -10.38 -28.03
N VAL A 189 -8.38 -10.16 -26.76
CA VAL A 189 -9.07 -9.18 -25.89
C VAL A 189 -8.65 -7.79 -26.32
N ILE A 190 -7.35 -7.57 -26.47
CA ILE A 190 -6.78 -6.30 -26.94
C ILE A 190 -5.83 -6.53 -28.12
N THR A 191 -5.58 -5.50 -28.91
CA THR A 191 -4.58 -5.54 -29.97
C THR A 191 -3.17 -5.39 -29.38
N PHE A 192 -2.14 -5.81 -30.13
CA PHE A 192 -0.75 -5.61 -29.72
C PHE A 192 -0.42 -4.12 -29.50
N GLN A 193 -0.94 -3.24 -30.35
CA GLN A 193 -0.77 -1.80 -30.21
C GLN A 193 -1.38 -1.29 -28.89
N GLN A 194 -2.61 -1.69 -28.56
CA GLN A 194 -3.25 -1.34 -27.30
C GLN A 194 -2.48 -1.89 -26.08
N ALA A 195 -1.93 -3.09 -26.18
CA ALA A 195 -1.10 -3.67 -25.14
C ALA A 195 0.18 -2.84 -24.91
N MET A 196 0.85 -2.42 -25.99
CA MET A 196 2.04 -1.58 -25.92
C MET A 196 1.74 -0.16 -25.40
N GLU A 197 0.57 0.40 -25.69
CA GLU A 197 0.13 1.69 -25.12
C GLU A 197 -0.11 1.63 -23.60
N CYS A 198 -0.40 0.45 -23.04
CA CYS A 198 -0.60 0.28 -21.60
C CYS A 198 0.72 0.27 -20.81
N VAL A 199 1.82 -0.16 -21.43
CA VAL A 199 3.15 -0.22 -20.78
C VAL A 199 3.61 1.16 -20.27
N PRO A 200 3.70 2.23 -21.09
CA PRO A 200 4.11 3.54 -20.62
C PRO A 200 3.13 4.14 -19.60
N LYS A 201 1.83 3.87 -19.73
CA LYS A 201 0.83 4.29 -18.74
C LYS A 201 1.12 3.68 -17.36
N GLY A 202 1.49 2.41 -17.31
CA GLY A 202 1.93 1.75 -16.08
C GLY A 202 3.18 2.39 -15.46
N PHE A 203 4.18 2.72 -16.28
CA PHE A 203 5.37 3.45 -15.80
C PHE A 203 5.02 4.83 -15.25
N ILE A 204 4.20 5.61 -15.95
CA ILE A 204 3.77 6.96 -15.52
C ILE A 204 3.07 6.88 -14.15
N ALA A 205 2.20 5.88 -13.95
CA ALA A 205 1.52 5.67 -12.67
C ALA A 205 2.48 5.41 -11.50
N MET A 206 3.69 4.90 -11.77
CA MET A 206 4.69 4.60 -10.74
C MET A 206 5.67 5.75 -10.46
N ILE A 207 5.67 6.83 -11.26
CA ILE A 207 6.60 7.96 -11.09
C ILE A 207 6.42 8.62 -9.70
N SER A 208 5.17 8.87 -9.30
CA SER A 208 4.87 9.55 -8.02
C SER A 208 5.40 8.77 -6.80
N PRO A 209 5.08 7.47 -6.62
CA PRO A 209 5.67 6.66 -5.55
C PRO A 209 7.20 6.62 -5.55
N ILE A 210 7.84 6.52 -6.73
CA ILE A 210 9.31 6.47 -6.85
C ILE A 210 9.94 7.79 -6.39
N LEU A 211 9.41 8.93 -6.81
CA LEU A 211 9.89 10.25 -6.40
C LEU A 211 9.76 10.44 -4.89
N ILE A 212 8.62 10.04 -4.33
CA ILE A 212 8.37 10.08 -2.89
C ILE A 212 9.40 9.27 -2.11
N LEU A 213 9.61 8.00 -2.48
CA LEU A 213 10.55 7.12 -1.78
C LEU A 213 12.00 7.64 -1.91
N THR A 214 12.35 8.22 -3.06
CA THR A 214 13.68 8.83 -3.27
C THR A 214 13.88 10.05 -2.35
N LEU A 215 12.90 10.95 -2.31
CA LEU A 215 12.96 12.15 -1.45
C LEU A 215 12.92 11.79 0.04
N ALA A 216 12.21 10.72 0.42
CA ALA A 216 12.15 10.22 1.80
C ALA A 216 13.54 9.85 2.33
N VAL A 217 14.37 9.18 1.51
CA VAL A 217 15.76 8.84 1.90
C VAL A 217 16.60 10.09 2.11
N SER A 218 16.47 11.10 1.24
CA SER A 218 17.18 12.39 1.42
C SER A 218 16.73 13.12 2.67
N LEU A 219 15.42 13.15 2.94
CA LEU A 219 14.85 13.78 4.12
C LEU A 219 15.30 13.07 5.41
N LYS A 220 15.30 11.73 5.43
CA LYS A 220 15.88 10.91 6.51
C LYS A 220 17.32 11.32 6.81
N ALA A 221 18.17 11.43 5.78
CA ALA A 221 19.57 11.81 5.96
C ALA A 221 19.72 13.20 6.58
N MET A 222 18.89 14.17 6.17
CA MET A 222 18.87 15.52 6.73
C MET A 222 18.37 15.54 8.18
N ILE A 223 17.27 14.85 8.49
CA ILE A 223 16.70 14.75 9.84
C ILE A 223 17.74 14.17 10.82
N ASN A 224 18.45 13.12 10.41
CA ASN A 224 19.50 12.51 11.20
C ASN A 224 20.70 13.47 11.38
N SER A 225 21.09 14.20 10.32
CA SER A 225 22.19 15.16 10.39
C SER A 225 21.89 16.37 11.29
N LEU A 226 20.62 16.75 11.41
CA LEU A 226 20.14 17.83 12.29
C LEU A 226 20.03 17.41 13.76
N GLY A 227 20.15 16.12 14.08
CA GLY A 227 19.97 15.61 15.43
C GLY A 227 18.52 15.73 15.93
N ALA A 228 17.54 15.44 15.06
CA ALA A 228 16.12 15.58 15.42
C ALA A 228 15.71 14.65 16.57
N ALA A 229 16.33 13.47 16.66
CA ALA A 229 16.15 12.53 17.77
C ALA A 229 16.49 13.20 19.10
N GLU A 230 17.67 13.80 19.17
CA GLU A 230 18.23 14.47 20.33
C GLU A 230 17.41 15.70 20.67
N TYR A 231 17.03 16.50 19.67
CA TYR A 231 16.18 17.68 19.87
C TYR A 231 14.83 17.33 20.51
N VAL A 232 14.11 16.34 19.97
CA VAL A 232 12.81 15.97 20.52
C VAL A 232 12.97 15.31 21.89
N ARG A 233 13.99 14.47 22.09
CA ARG A 233 14.31 13.90 23.39
C ARG A 233 14.51 15.02 24.42
N ASP A 234 15.38 15.98 24.14
CA ASP A 234 15.74 17.05 25.07
C ASP A 234 14.55 17.98 25.36
N LEU A 235 13.67 18.20 24.37
CA LEU A 235 12.43 18.96 24.55
C LEU A 235 11.41 18.21 25.42
N MET A 236 11.40 16.87 25.34
CA MET A 236 10.48 16.01 26.09
C MET A 236 11.00 15.60 27.48
N VAL A 237 12.30 15.74 27.77
CA VAL A 237 12.90 15.42 29.09
C VAL A 237 12.23 16.19 30.24
N TYR A 238 11.71 17.39 29.97
CA TYR A 238 10.98 18.21 30.96
C TYR A 238 9.45 18.12 30.81
N ALA A 239 8.96 17.42 29.80
CA ALA A 239 7.53 17.18 29.64
C ALA A 239 7.09 16.10 30.64
N SER A 240 5.87 16.21 31.18
CA SER A 240 5.31 15.17 32.02
C SER A 240 5.22 13.84 31.26
N ASP A 241 5.43 12.71 31.93
CA ASP A 241 5.28 11.35 31.36
C ASP A 241 3.94 11.17 30.62
N PHE A 242 2.89 11.85 31.07
CA PHE A 242 1.59 11.88 30.40
C PHE A 242 1.66 12.46 28.98
N LEU A 243 2.34 13.60 28.78
CA LEU A 243 2.50 14.23 27.47
C LEU A 243 3.38 13.39 26.55
N TYR A 244 4.43 12.77 27.09
CA TYR A 244 5.27 11.85 26.34
C TYR A 244 4.48 10.62 25.85
N GLY A 245 3.61 10.07 26.70
CA GLY A 245 2.70 8.98 26.34
C GLY A 245 1.66 9.36 25.27
N MET A 246 1.32 10.65 25.12
CA MET A 246 0.40 11.15 24.09
C MET A 246 1.08 11.41 22.74
N LEU A 247 2.41 11.30 22.66
CA LEU A 247 3.15 11.63 21.45
C LEU A 247 2.71 10.83 20.20
N PRO A 248 2.37 9.52 20.29
CA PRO A 248 1.77 8.80 19.17
C PRO A 248 0.45 9.42 18.68
N ALA A 249 -0.39 9.96 19.57
CA ALA A 249 -1.65 10.61 19.16
C ALA A 249 -1.38 11.90 18.38
N VAL A 250 -0.34 12.66 18.76
CA VAL A 250 0.11 13.84 18.01
C VAL A 250 0.64 13.42 16.63
N ILE A 251 1.45 12.36 16.58
CA ILE A 251 1.98 11.81 15.33
C ILE A 251 0.84 11.38 14.40
N PHE A 252 -0.22 10.74 14.92
CA PHE A 252 -1.40 10.39 14.14
C PHE A 252 -2.06 11.63 13.51
N LEU A 253 -2.27 12.69 14.28
CA LEU A 253 -2.90 13.92 13.78
C LEU A 253 -2.02 14.61 12.73
N VAL A 254 -0.71 14.69 12.96
CA VAL A 254 0.25 15.27 12.01
C VAL A 254 0.27 14.44 10.72
N ALA A 255 0.32 13.11 10.82
CA ALA A 255 0.26 12.20 9.67
C ALA A 255 -1.04 12.39 8.89
N CYS A 256 -2.17 12.53 9.58
CA CYS A 256 -3.47 12.78 8.96
C CYS A 256 -3.48 14.10 8.18
N VAL A 257 -2.96 15.18 8.76
CA VAL A 257 -2.91 16.49 8.08
C VAL A 257 -1.96 16.46 6.89
N LEU A 258 -0.78 15.84 7.04
CA LEU A 258 0.20 15.71 5.96
C LEU A 258 -0.35 14.87 4.80
N ALA A 259 -0.94 13.71 5.08
CA ALA A 259 -1.54 12.86 4.05
C ALA A 259 -2.77 13.51 3.41
N PHE A 260 -3.58 14.23 4.19
CA PHE A 260 -4.70 15.00 3.64
C PHE A 260 -4.23 16.08 2.67
N ALA A 261 -3.18 16.82 3.04
CA ALA A 261 -2.64 17.92 2.25
C ALA A 261 -1.81 17.47 1.04
N SER A 262 -1.21 16.29 1.09
CA SER A 262 -0.39 15.73 0.01
C SER A 262 -1.13 14.73 -0.87
N GLY A 263 -2.26 14.20 -0.41
CA GLY A 263 -3.03 13.18 -1.10
C GLY A 263 -2.31 11.83 -1.20
N THR A 264 -1.34 11.55 -0.31
CA THR A 264 -0.55 10.31 -0.37
C THR A 264 -0.16 9.75 1.00
N SER A 265 -0.53 8.50 1.24
CA SER A 265 -0.06 7.75 2.42
C SER A 265 1.45 7.45 2.37
N TRP A 266 1.98 7.11 1.19
CA TRP A 266 3.38 6.70 1.02
C TRP A 266 4.34 7.87 1.27
N GLY A 267 3.96 9.07 0.83
CA GLY A 267 4.70 10.30 1.13
C GLY A 267 4.83 10.54 2.62
N THR A 268 3.72 10.37 3.32
CA THR A 268 3.64 10.57 4.77
C THR A 268 4.49 9.56 5.54
N PHE A 269 4.55 8.29 5.10
CA PHE A 269 5.45 7.28 5.69
C PHE A 269 6.91 7.68 5.55
N GLY A 270 7.31 8.06 4.34
CA GLY A 270 8.68 8.49 4.04
C GLY A 270 9.15 9.66 4.90
N ILE A 271 8.23 10.56 5.25
CA ILE A 271 8.51 11.72 6.10
C ILE A 271 8.55 11.33 7.57
N LEU A 272 7.53 10.61 8.07
CA LEU A 272 7.32 10.46 9.50
C LEU A 272 7.96 9.21 10.10
N ILE A 273 8.15 8.12 9.37
CA ILE A 273 8.82 6.92 9.93
C ILE A 273 10.23 7.25 10.43
N PRO A 274 11.10 7.97 9.68
CA PRO A 274 12.40 8.40 10.19
C PRO A 274 12.32 9.28 11.45
N VAL A 275 11.30 10.15 11.54
CA VAL A 275 11.08 10.99 12.72
C VAL A 275 10.68 10.13 13.92
N VAL A 276 9.75 9.19 13.74
CA VAL A 276 9.28 8.32 14.81
C VAL A 276 10.41 7.47 15.39
N THR A 277 11.25 6.89 14.54
CA THR A 277 12.40 6.06 14.98
C THR A 277 13.52 6.90 15.61
N ALA A 278 13.66 8.16 15.22
CA ALA A 278 14.54 9.11 15.87
C ALA A 278 14.04 9.48 17.28
N VAL A 279 12.72 9.63 17.45
CA VAL A 279 12.10 10.12 18.69
C VAL A 279 12.01 9.03 19.78
N PHE A 280 11.69 7.79 19.40
CA PHE A 280 11.48 6.70 20.35
C PHE A 280 12.67 5.73 20.36
N PRO A 281 13.24 5.42 21.54
CA PRO A 281 14.24 4.36 21.68
C PRO A 281 13.74 3.00 21.19
N THR A 282 14.67 2.14 20.78
CA THR A 282 14.38 0.81 20.23
C THR A 282 13.66 -0.12 21.20
N GLU A 283 13.89 0.06 22.50
CA GLU A 283 13.29 -0.75 23.57
C GLU A 283 11.90 -0.22 23.97
N SER A 284 11.54 0.99 23.52
CA SER A 284 10.30 1.64 23.93
C SER A 284 9.10 1.03 23.22
N PRO A 285 8.03 0.62 23.94
CA PRO A 285 6.78 0.20 23.30
C PRO A 285 6.15 1.34 22.48
N LEU A 286 6.48 2.59 22.78
CA LEU A 286 6.00 3.76 22.05
C LEU A 286 6.58 3.85 20.63
N LEU A 287 7.70 3.18 20.33
CA LEU A 287 8.20 3.10 18.96
C LEU A 287 7.20 2.38 18.05
N ILE A 288 6.74 1.20 18.47
CA ILE A 288 5.78 0.38 17.72
C ILE A 288 4.44 1.11 17.60
N ILE A 289 3.97 1.70 18.72
CA ILE A 289 2.71 2.45 18.75
C ILE A 289 2.82 3.71 17.87
N GLY A 290 3.97 4.41 17.89
CA GLY A 290 4.24 5.59 17.08
C GLY A 290 4.30 5.29 15.59
N ILE A 291 4.94 4.18 15.20
CA ILE A 291 4.96 3.72 13.80
C ILE A 291 3.55 3.39 13.35
N SER A 292 2.78 2.69 14.20
CA SER A 292 1.38 2.38 13.92
C SER A 292 0.51 3.64 13.82
N ALA A 293 0.74 4.63 14.67
CA ALA A 293 0.03 5.91 14.65
C ALA A 293 0.34 6.73 13.39
N CYS A 294 1.60 6.77 12.97
CA CYS A 294 2.02 7.34 11.68
C CYS A 294 1.31 6.63 10.52
N CYS A 295 1.35 5.30 10.54
CA CYS A 295 0.72 4.43 9.56
C CYS A 295 -0.80 4.66 9.45
N ALA A 296 -1.49 4.63 10.58
CA ALA A 296 -2.93 4.87 10.71
C ALA A 296 -3.34 6.27 10.27
N GLY A 297 -2.58 7.29 10.70
CA GLY A 297 -2.85 8.69 10.41
C GLY A 297 -2.70 8.99 8.93
N ALA A 298 -1.67 8.44 8.28
CA ALA A 298 -1.49 8.63 6.85
C ALA A 298 -2.67 8.09 6.04
N VAL A 299 -3.12 6.86 6.32
CA VAL A 299 -4.29 6.27 5.65
C VAL A 299 -5.55 7.09 5.91
N CYS A 300 -5.72 7.57 7.15
CA CYS A 300 -6.85 8.41 7.51
C CYS A 300 -6.88 9.72 6.72
N GLY A 301 -5.74 10.40 6.61
CA GLY A 301 -5.64 11.65 5.85
C GLY A 301 -5.84 11.42 4.36
N ASP A 302 -5.27 10.34 3.83
CA ASP A 302 -5.38 9.96 2.42
C ASP A 302 -6.83 9.66 2.01
N HIS A 303 -7.58 8.90 2.84
CA HIS A 303 -9.01 8.62 2.64
C HIS A 303 -9.90 9.87 2.60
N CYS A 304 -9.47 10.94 3.26
CA CYS A 304 -10.24 12.18 3.34
C CYS A 304 -9.78 13.21 2.30
N SER A 305 -8.64 13.00 1.64
CA SER A 305 -7.99 14.02 0.81
C SER A 305 -8.71 14.18 -0.54
N PRO A 306 -9.20 15.38 -0.90
CA PRO A 306 -9.87 15.61 -2.18
C PRO A 306 -8.92 15.55 -3.40
N ILE A 307 -7.60 15.52 -3.16
CA ILE A 307 -6.56 15.48 -4.19
C ILE A 307 -5.85 14.13 -4.25
N SER A 308 -6.23 13.17 -3.39
CA SER A 308 -5.65 11.84 -3.41
C SER A 308 -6.10 11.06 -4.63
N ASP A 309 -5.14 10.40 -5.28
CA ASP A 309 -5.39 9.46 -6.39
C ASP A 309 -6.25 8.25 -5.96
N THR A 310 -6.43 8.05 -4.65
CA THR A 310 -7.26 6.97 -4.08
C THR A 310 -8.62 7.46 -3.57
N THR A 311 -8.81 8.77 -3.39
CA THR A 311 -10.09 9.32 -2.94
C THR A 311 -11.08 9.38 -4.10
N ILE A 312 -12.30 8.91 -3.85
CA ILE A 312 -13.39 8.78 -4.84
C ILE A 312 -14.59 9.62 -4.40
#